data_AF-A0A8H4EJD3-F1
#
_entry.id   AF-A0A8H4EJD3-F1
#
_cell.length_a   1.000
_cell.length_b   1.000
_cell.length_c   1.000
_cell.angle_alpha   90.00
_cell.angle_beta   90.00
_cell.angle_gamma   90.00
#
_symmetry.space_group_name_H-M   'P 1'
#
loop_
_entity.id
_entity.type
_entity.pdbx_description
1 polymer ?
#
loop_
_entity_poly.entity_id
_entity_poly.type
_entity_poly.pdbx_seq_one_letter_code
_entity_poly.pdbx_strand_id
1 'polypeptide(L)'
;MNIIASNYLAYPGHIQAPLFPMIPLNHWVPDKLYIMLRITDRLWSLIIFELEQNGEYNDDMHETICNKMKKCEVKFEFRKMTKWKYTSLLGLDELKVLQNFNLAAILPTNQAKKIRLL
;
A
#
# COMPACT_ATOMS: atom_id res chain seq x y z
N MET A 1 18.36 -24.70 21.08
CA MET A 1 18.50 -25.12 19.67
C MET A 1 17.51 -24.34 18.82
N ASN A 2 17.92 -23.80 17.68
CA ASN A 2 17.03 -23.08 16.77
C ASN A 2 16.13 -24.10 16.07
N ILE A 3 14.91 -24.29 16.57
CA ILE A 3 13.96 -25.35 16.14
C ILE A 3 13.68 -25.27 14.63
N ILE A 4 13.76 -24.07 14.05
CA ILE A 4 13.53 -23.79 12.63
C ILE A 4 14.69 -24.32 11.76
N ALA A 5 15.92 -24.24 12.24
CA ALA A 5 17.08 -24.78 11.52
C ALA A 5 17.06 -26.31 11.45
N SER A 6 16.44 -26.97 12.44
CA SER A 6 16.26 -28.42 12.49
C SER A 6 14.96 -28.90 11.81
N ASN A 7 13.89 -28.09 11.83
CA ASN A 7 12.60 -28.42 11.24
C ASN A 7 11.83 -27.14 10.88
N TYR A 8 11.95 -26.70 9.62
CA TYR A 8 11.27 -25.51 9.12
C TYR A 8 9.73 -25.69 9.00
N LEU A 9 9.22 -26.93 9.06
CA LEU A 9 7.78 -27.21 9.10
C LEU A 9 7.18 -27.06 10.49
N ALA A 10 7.99 -26.82 11.52
CA ALA A 10 7.52 -26.59 12.88
C ALA A 10 6.59 -25.36 12.99
N TYR A 11 6.69 -24.43 12.04
CA TYR A 11 5.81 -23.27 11.94
C TYR A 11 5.05 -23.29 10.60
N PRO A 12 3.72 -23.09 10.62
CA PRO A 12 2.94 -22.99 9.39
C PRO A 12 3.32 -21.73 8.61
N GLY A 13 3.41 -21.83 7.28
CA GLY A 13 3.70 -20.71 6.39
C GLY A 13 5.00 -20.85 5.58
N HIS A 14 5.86 -21.82 5.90
CA HIS A 14 7.01 -22.15 5.07
C HIS A 14 6.62 -23.09 3.93
N ILE A 15 6.76 -22.62 2.68
CA ILE A 15 6.50 -23.43 1.48
C ILE A 15 7.73 -24.27 1.10
N GLN A 16 8.93 -23.80 1.44
CA GLN A 16 10.20 -24.47 1.14
C GLN A 16 11.19 -24.32 2.30
N ALA A 17 12.20 -25.20 2.30
CA ALA A 17 13.31 -25.12 3.25
C ALA A 17 14.07 -23.79 3.06
N PRO A 18 14.40 -23.07 4.14
CA PRO A 18 15.08 -21.79 4.04
C PRO A 18 16.55 -21.98 3.66
N LEU A 19 17.06 -21.14 2.75
CA LEU A 19 18.47 -21.15 2.33
C LEU A 19 19.43 -20.72 3.45
N PHE A 20 18.94 -19.91 4.38
CA PHE A 20 19.68 -19.42 5.56
C PHE A 20 18.90 -19.75 6.83
N PRO A 21 19.58 -19.97 7.97
CA PRO A 21 18.89 -20.18 9.24
C PRO A 21 18.04 -18.95 9.59
N MET A 22 16.78 -19.17 9.94
CA MET A 22 15.87 -18.09 10.28
C MET A 22 16.27 -17.45 11.63
N ILE A 23 16.23 -16.12 11.68
CA ILE A 23 16.34 -15.38 12.94
C ILE A 23 15.15 -15.79 13.82
N PRO A 24 15.37 -16.19 15.08
CA PRO A 24 14.28 -16.55 15.98
C PRO A 24 13.25 -15.42 16.07
N LEU A 25 11.95 -15.76 16.02
CA LEU A 25 10.86 -14.76 15.96
C LEU A 25 10.85 -13.81 17.17
N ASN A 26 11.29 -14.29 18.34
CA ASN A 26 11.43 -13.47 19.54
C ASN A 26 12.54 -12.41 19.46
N HIS A 27 13.42 -12.49 18.45
CA HIS A 27 14.43 -11.48 18.14
C HIS A 27 14.10 -10.69 16.87
N TRP A 28 12.93 -10.93 16.26
CA TRP A 28 12.50 -10.21 15.08
C TRP A 28 11.94 -8.84 15.48
N VAL A 29 12.63 -7.78 15.08
CA VAL A 29 12.14 -6.40 15.23
C VAL A 29 11.60 -5.95 13.88
N PRO A 30 10.28 -5.77 13.74
CA PRO A 30 9.73 -5.23 12.51
C PRO A 30 10.25 -3.84 12.24
N ASP A 31 10.61 -3.58 10.98
CA ASP A 31 10.87 -2.22 10.52
C ASP A 31 9.54 -1.44 10.49
N LYS A 32 9.43 -0.46 11.38
CA LYS A 32 8.25 0.40 11.51
C LYS A 32 7.93 1.14 10.22
N LEU A 33 8.96 1.60 9.51
CA LEU A 33 8.79 2.28 8.23
C LEU A 33 8.18 1.30 7.23
N TYR A 34 8.76 0.11 7.11
CA TYR A 34 8.27 -0.90 6.17
C TYR A 34 6.81 -1.31 6.41
N ILE A 35 6.42 -1.50 7.69
CA ILE A 35 5.02 -1.80 8.04
C ILE A 35 4.10 -0.66 7.61
N MET A 36 4.46 0.58 7.90
CA MET A 36 3.66 1.76 7.54
C MET A 36 3.48 1.87 6.02
N LEU A 37 4.55 1.66 5.25
CA LEU A 37 4.50 1.67 3.79
C LEU A 37 3.56 0.56 3.26
N ARG A 38 3.65 -0.67 3.81
CA ARG A 38 2.74 -1.77 3.44
C ARG A 38 1.27 -1.49 3.75
N ILE A 39 0.99 -0.86 4.88
CA ILE A 39 -0.39 -0.45 5.22
C ILE A 39 -0.88 0.60 4.23
N THR A 40 -0.02 1.54 3.85
CA THR A 40 -0.34 2.62 2.91
C THR A 40 -0.69 2.09 1.53
N ASP A 41 0.13 1.20 0.98
CA ASP A 41 -0.14 0.54 -0.30
C ASP A 41 -1.50 -0.19 -0.26
N ARG A 42 -1.80 -0.86 0.86
CA ARG A 42 -3.09 -1.53 1.04
C ARG A 42 -4.25 -0.54 1.11
N LEU A 43 -4.13 0.55 1.86
CA LEU A 43 -5.15 1.60 1.94
C LEU A 43 -5.40 2.23 0.57
N TRP A 44 -4.34 2.52 -0.18
CA TRP A 44 -4.45 3.06 -1.53
C TRP A 44 -5.20 2.09 -2.45
N SER A 45 -4.89 0.80 -2.39
CA SER A 45 -5.63 -0.21 -3.17
C SER A 45 -7.12 -0.27 -2.83
N LEU A 46 -7.49 -0.03 -1.57
CA LEU A 46 -8.90 0.01 -1.13
C LEU A 46 -9.62 1.25 -1.64
N ILE A 47 -8.95 2.40 -1.66
CA ILE A 47 -9.51 3.64 -2.23
C ILE A 47 -9.82 3.44 -3.72
N ILE A 48 -8.87 2.87 -4.48
CA ILE A 48 -9.09 2.57 -5.90
C ILE A 48 -10.24 1.59 -6.09
N PHE A 49 -10.29 0.52 -5.28
CA PHE A 49 -11.39 -0.44 -5.32
C PHE A 49 -12.76 0.22 -5.05
N GLU A 50 -12.82 1.15 -4.09
CA GLU A 50 -14.04 1.89 -3.79
C GLU A 50 -14.51 2.76 -4.96
N LEU A 51 -13.59 3.47 -5.60
CA LEU A 51 -13.88 4.25 -6.82
C LEU A 51 -14.41 3.36 -7.95
N GLU A 52 -13.86 2.15 -8.09
CA GLU A 52 -14.37 1.16 -9.06
C GLU A 52 -15.81 0.73 -8.72
N GLN A 53 -16.11 0.45 -7.44
CA GLN A 53 -17.46 0.07 -7.00
C GLN A 53 -18.49 1.18 -7.18
N ASN A 54 -18.09 2.44 -6.97
CA ASN A 54 -18.95 3.60 -7.14
C ASN A 54 -19.14 4.02 -8.62
N GLY A 55 -18.41 3.38 -9.55
CA GLY A 55 -18.43 3.77 -10.97
C GLY A 55 -17.70 5.08 -11.28
N GLU A 56 -16.91 5.58 -10.33
CA GLU A 56 -16.15 6.84 -10.43
C GLU A 56 -14.73 6.62 -10.96
N TYR A 57 -14.34 5.36 -11.20
CA TYR A 57 -13.04 4.98 -11.76
C TYR A 57 -12.98 5.19 -13.28
N ASN A 58 -13.03 6.47 -13.68
CA ASN A 58 -13.00 6.93 -15.07
C ASN A 58 -11.75 7.79 -15.35
N ASP A 59 -11.59 8.21 -16.60
CA ASP A 59 -10.42 8.97 -17.05
C ASP A 59 -10.31 10.34 -16.36
N ASP A 60 -11.43 11.02 -16.08
CA ASP A 60 -11.46 12.30 -15.35
C ASP A 60 -10.95 12.14 -13.90
N MET A 61 -11.32 11.04 -13.25
CA MET A 61 -10.86 10.71 -11.90
C MET A 61 -9.37 10.33 -11.91
N HIS A 62 -8.91 9.58 -12.92
CA HIS A 62 -7.48 9.30 -13.11
C HIS A 62 -6.67 10.59 -13.23
N GLU A 63 -7.13 11.53 -14.06
CA GLU A 63 -6.47 12.83 -14.21
C GLU A 63 -6.49 13.63 -12.90
N THR A 64 -7.62 13.62 -12.19
CA THR A 64 -7.75 14.29 -10.88
C THR A 64 -6.75 13.74 -9.86
N ILE A 65 -6.63 12.41 -9.77
CA ILE A 65 -5.66 11.75 -8.88
C ILE A 65 -4.22 12.13 -9.27
N CYS A 66 -3.86 12.03 -10.55
CA CYS A 66 -2.52 12.41 -11.04
C CYS A 66 -2.18 13.86 -10.70
N ASN A 67 -3.13 14.78 -10.90
CA ASN A 67 -2.95 16.20 -10.57
C ASN A 67 -2.77 16.44 -9.07
N LYS A 68 -3.46 15.68 -8.22
CA LYS A 68 -3.31 15.76 -6.75
C LYS A 68 -2.00 15.14 -6.28
N MET A 69 -1.56 14.04 -6.87
CA MET A 69 -0.26 13.43 -6.62
C MET A 69 0.89 14.35 -7.03
N LYS A 70 0.79 14.99 -8.19
CA LYS A 70 1.77 15.97 -8.65
C LYS A 70 1.90 17.16 -7.70
N LYS A 71 0.81 17.61 -7.07
CA LYS A 71 0.82 18.63 -6.01
C LYS A 71 1.55 18.18 -4.74
N CYS A 72 1.64 16.87 -4.50
CA CYS A 72 2.43 16.28 -3.42
C CYS A 72 3.88 16.01 -3.86
N GLU A 73 4.29 16.48 -5.05
CA GLU A 73 5.61 16.21 -5.66
C GLU A 73 5.89 14.72 -5.90
N VAL A 74 4.85 13.94 -6.18
CA VAL A 74 4.94 12.51 -6.47
C VAL A 74 4.62 12.27 -7.94
N LYS A 75 5.50 11.55 -8.63
CA LYS A 75 5.26 11.14 -10.02
C LYS A 75 4.35 9.92 -10.02
N PHE A 76 3.08 10.12 -10.38
CA PHE A 76 2.06 9.09 -10.40
C PHE A 76 1.32 9.11 -11.73
N GLU A 77 1.21 7.96 -12.38
CA GLU A 77 0.59 7.83 -13.69
C GLU A 77 -0.30 6.58 -13.74
N PHE A 78 -1.45 6.70 -14.41
CA PHE A 78 -2.28 5.56 -14.79
C PHE A 78 -1.92 5.10 -16.20
N ARG A 79 -1.85 3.80 -16.40
CA ARG A 79 -1.59 3.15 -17.69
C ARG A 79 -2.64 2.10 -17.97
N LYS A 80 -3.36 2.25 -19.08
CA LYS A 80 -4.29 1.25 -19.58
C LYS A 80 -3.51 0.15 -20.32
N MET A 81 -3.55 -1.07 -19.77
CA MET A 81 -3.13 -2.29 -20.47
C MET A 81 -4.41 -3.10 -20.76
N THR A 82 -4.54 -4.32 -20.25
CA THR A 82 -5.81 -5.06 -20.22
C THR A 82 -6.74 -4.59 -19.10
N LYS A 83 -6.15 -4.15 -17.99
CA LYS A 83 -6.79 -3.41 -16.89
C LYS A 83 -5.99 -2.14 -16.65
N TRP A 84 -6.62 -1.15 -16.02
CA TRP A 84 -5.89 0.01 -15.54
C TRP A 84 -4.84 -0.42 -14.51
N LYS A 85 -3.62 0.03 -14.73
CA LYS A 85 -2.51 -0.09 -13.78
C LYS A 85 -2.08 1.31 -13.39
N TYR A 86 -1.46 1.44 -12.23
CA TYR A 86 -0.92 2.71 -11.75
C TYR A 86 0.50 2.53 -11.24
N THR A 87 1.24 3.63 -11.14
CA THR A 87 2.58 3.65 -10.54
C THR A 87 2.52 3.18 -9.10
N SER A 88 3.30 2.16 -8.75
CA SER A 88 3.45 1.77 -7.34
C SER A 88 4.11 2.91 -6.59
N LEU A 89 3.47 3.36 -5.52
CA LEU A 89 4.11 4.29 -4.58
C LEU A 89 5.20 3.50 -3.85
N LEU A 90 6.41 4.06 -3.73
CA LEU A 90 7.52 3.39 -3.05
C LEU A 90 8.28 4.36 -2.16
N GLY A 91 8.48 3.99 -0.90
CA GLY A 91 9.44 4.62 -0.02
C GLY A 91 9.09 6.07 0.30
N LEU A 92 9.93 7.02 -0.15
CA LEU A 92 9.74 8.44 0.13
C LEU A 92 8.46 9.01 -0.51
N ASP A 93 8.07 8.48 -1.68
CA ASP A 93 6.86 8.95 -2.36
C ASP A 93 5.60 8.57 -1.57
N GLU A 94 5.54 7.35 -1.01
CA GLU A 94 4.45 6.93 -0.12
C GLU A 94 4.34 7.85 1.10
N LEU A 95 5.48 8.21 1.70
CA LEU A 95 5.51 9.11 2.85
C LEU A 95 4.96 10.51 2.48
N LYS A 96 5.33 11.04 1.30
CA LYS A 96 4.80 12.33 0.82
C LYS A 96 3.30 12.27 0.59
N VAL A 97 2.78 11.17 0.03
CA VAL A 97 1.34 10.97 -0.17
C VAL A 97 0.61 10.93 1.18
N LEU A 98 1.10 10.14 2.14
CA LEU A 98 0.49 10.07 3.47
C LEU A 98 0.40 11.41 4.17
N GLN A 99 1.46 12.23 4.07
CA GLN A 99 1.52 13.50 4.75
C GLN A 99 0.68 14.59 4.08
N ASN A 100 0.62 14.60 2.75
CA ASN A 100 0.17 15.77 2.00
C ASN A 100 -1.07 15.53 1.13
N PHE A 101 -1.43 14.28 0.84
CA PHE A 101 -2.52 13.99 -0.09
C PHE A 101 -3.89 14.25 0.54
N ASN A 102 -4.70 15.08 -0.13
CA ASN A 102 -6.03 15.41 0.33
C ASN A 102 -7.09 14.41 -0.18
N LEU A 103 -7.44 13.43 0.64
CA LEU A 103 -8.47 12.41 0.34
C LEU A 103 -9.85 12.98 -0.01
N ALA A 104 -10.21 14.15 0.52
CA ALA A 104 -11.50 14.80 0.21
C ALA A 104 -11.59 15.28 -1.25
N ALA A 105 -10.49 15.21 -2.01
CA ALA A 105 -10.49 15.53 -3.43
C ALA A 105 -10.96 14.37 -4.32
N ILE A 106 -10.99 13.14 -3.80
CA ILE A 106 -11.29 11.93 -4.57
C ILE A 106 -12.40 11.08 -3.94
N LEU A 107 -12.66 11.25 -2.64
CA LEU A 107 -13.73 10.55 -1.93
C LEU A 107 -14.80 11.55 -1.46
N PRO A 108 -16.06 11.10 -1.32
CA PRO A 108 -17.12 11.91 -0.71
C PRO A 108 -16.69 12.46 0.65
N THR A 109 -17.05 13.72 0.95
CA THR A 109 -16.58 14.45 2.14
C THR A 109 -16.82 13.69 3.46
N ASN A 110 -17.93 12.96 3.58
CA ASN A 110 -18.24 12.18 4.77
C ASN A 110 -17.33 10.95 4.93
N GLN A 111 -16.94 10.33 3.82
CA GLN A 111 -16.06 9.16 3.79
C GLN A 111 -14.61 9.55 4.04
N ALA A 112 -14.15 10.62 3.39
CA ALA A 112 -12.84 11.21 3.65
C ALA A 112 -12.67 11.62 5.13
N LYS A 113 -13.72 12.16 5.76
CA LYS A 113 -13.73 12.48 7.20
C LYS A 113 -13.63 11.22 8.07
N LYS A 114 -14.38 10.17 7.76
CA LYS A 114 -14.30 8.89 8.50
C LYS A 114 -12.90 8.28 8.42
N ILE A 115 -12.30 8.25 7.22
CA ILE A 115 -10.94 7.69 7.03
C ILE A 115 -9.89 8.50 7.78
N ARG A 116 -10.02 9.82 7.86
CA ARG A 116 -9.10 10.67 8.64
C ARG A 116 -9.19 10.49 10.16
N LEU A 117 -10.29 9.90 10.65
CA LEU A 117 -10.51 9.67 12.08
C LEU A 117 -10.09 8.26 12.52
N LEU A 118 -9.67 7.40 11.57
CA LEU A 118 -9.08 6.09 11.84
C LEU A 118 -7.60 6.24 12.22
#